data_AF-A0A2N6K0D2-F1
#
_entry.id   AF-A0A2N6K0D2-F1
#
_cell.length_a   1.000
_cell.length_b   1.000
_cell.length_c   1.000
_cell.angle_alpha   90.00
_cell.angle_beta   90.00
_cell.angle_gamma   90.00
#
_symmetry.space_group_name_H-M   'P 1'
#
loop_
_entity.id
_entity.type
_entity.pdbx_description
1 polymer ?
#
loop_
_entity_poly.entity_id
_entity_poly.type
_entity_poly.pdbx_seq_one_letter_code
_entity_poly.pdbx_strand_id
1 'polypeptide(L)' 'MKLKEIRQQGYQALIDALGVAGTLRFLQQLEVGYGDYTKERHQWLNKLTIDDFRNYVKQKKVE' A
#
# COMPACT_ATOMS: atom_id res chain seq x y z
N MET A 1 -19.50 4.76 15.05
CA MET A 1 -18.63 3.87 14.25
C MET A 1 -17.19 4.33 14.36
N LYS A 2 -16.24 3.40 14.45
CA LYS A 2 -14.79 3.67 14.38
C LYS A 2 -14.40 4.03 12.94
N LEU A 3 -13.32 4.79 12.75
CA LEU A 3 -12.82 5.17 11.42
C LEU A 3 -12.59 3.97 10.48
N LYS A 4 -12.18 2.83 11.04
CA LYS A 4 -12.03 1.57 10.30
C LYS A 4 -13.37 1.09 9.73
N GLU A 5 -14.43 1.13 10.52
CA GLU A 5 -15.77 0.67 10.13
C GLU A 5 -16.37 1.57 9.04
N ILE A 6 -16.19 2.89 9.14
CA ILE A 6 -16.66 3.85 8.13
C ILE A 6 -15.97 3.59 6.79
N ARG A 7 -14.64 3.41 6.81
CA ARG A 7 -13.87 3.10 5.60
C ARG A 7 -14.28 1.77 4.97
N GLN A 8 -14.52 0.76 5.78
CA GLN A 8 -14.93 -0.56 5.30
C GLN A 8 -16.32 -0.53 4.65
N GLN A 9 -17.27 0.21 5.23
CA GLN A 9 -18.57 0.45 4.61
C GLN A 9 -18.46 1.27 3.33
N GLY A 10 -17.59 2.30 3.30
CA GLY A 10 -17.34 3.10 2.11
C GLY A 10 -16.79 2.27 0.94
N TYR A 11 -15.83 1.38 1.20
CA TYR A 11 -15.33 0.47 0.17
C TYR A 11 -16.41 -0.49 -0.34
N GLN A 12 -17.23 -1.04 0.56
CA GLN A 12 -18.31 -1.93 0.14
C GLN A 12 -19.31 -1.21 -0.76
N ALA A 13 -19.75 -0.01 -0.39
CA ALA A 13 -20.66 0.80 -1.20
C ALA A 13 -20.08 1.12 -2.59
N LEU A 14 -18.78 1.41 -2.68
CA LEU A 14 -18.11 1.64 -3.96
C LEU A 14 -18.02 0.37 -4.82
N ILE A 15 -17.77 -0.80 -4.20
CA ILE A 15 -17.72 -2.08 -4.90
C ILE A 15 -19.10 -2.45 -5.43
N ASP A 16 -20.14 -2.25 -4.63
CA ASP A 16 -21.52 -2.56 -5.01
C ASP A 16 -21.98 -1.69 -6.20
N ALA A 17 -21.55 -0.43 -6.25
CA ALA A 17 -21.93 0.52 -7.30
C ALA A 17 -21.09 0.41 -8.58
N LEU A 18 -19.78 0.14 -8.46
CA LEU A 18 -18.82 0.27 -9.57
C LEU A 18 -18.16 -1.05 -9.97
N GLY A 19 -18.33 -2.10 -9.16
CA GLY A 19 -17.50 -3.30 -9.22
C GLY A 19 -16.05 -3.04 -8.81
N VAL A 20 -15.31 -4.11 -8.51
CA VAL A 20 -13.92 -4.03 -7.99
C VAL A 20 -13.00 -3.20 -8.89
N ALA A 21 -13.06 -3.41 -10.21
CA ALA A 21 -12.23 -2.67 -11.17
C ALA A 21 -12.58 -1.17 -11.21
N GLY A 22 -13.86 -0.82 -11.13
CA GLY A 22 -14.33 0.56 -11.08
C GLY A 22 -13.94 1.25 -9.79
N THR A 23 -14.07 0.56 -8.65
CA THR A 23 -13.62 1.07 -7.34
C THR A 23 -12.12 1.37 -7.34
N LEU A 24 -11.28 0.46 -7.86
CA LEU A 24 -9.83 0.69 -7.91
C LEU A 24 -9.47 1.93 -8.74
N ARG A 25 -10.09 2.10 -9.92
CA ARG A 25 -9.89 3.29 -10.76
C ARG A 25 -10.36 4.58 -10.07
N PHE A 26 -11.50 4.53 -9.39
CA PHE A 26 -12.01 5.67 -8.62
C PHE A 26 -11.05 6.06 -7.49
N LEU A 27 -10.53 5.10 -6.73
CA LEU A 27 -9.55 5.37 -5.67
C LEU A 27 -8.24 5.92 -6.24
N GLN A 28 -7.78 5.43 -7.38
CA GLN A 28 -6.61 5.97 -8.10
C GLN A 28 -6.78 7.43 -8.55
N GLN A 29 -8.01 7.92 -8.72
CA GLN A 29 -8.27 9.34 -9.03
C GLN A 29 -8.17 10.23 -7.78
N LEU A 30 -8.55 9.69 -6.61
CA LEU A 30 -8.45 10.40 -5.33
C LEU A 30 -7.01 10.44 -4.81
N GLU A 31 -6.28 9.36 -5.03
CA GLU A 31 -4.86 9.27 -4.72
C GLU A 31 -4.05 9.71 -5.93
N VAL A 32 -3.76 11.01 -6.02
CA VAL A 32 -2.62 11.46 -6.84
C VAL A 32 -1.37 10.97 -6.11
N GLY A 33 -0.91 9.77 -6.45
CA GLY A 33 0.42 9.31 -6.06
C GLY A 33 1.42 10.37 -6.51
N TYR A 34 2.06 11.03 -5.56
CA TYR A 34 3.11 11.99 -5.84
C TYR A 34 4.45 11.25 -5.84
N GLY A 35 5.36 11.68 -6.72
CA GLY A 35 6.71 11.14 -6.81
C GLY A 35 6.90 10.12 -7.91
N ASP A 36 8.16 9.82 -8.18
CA ASP A 36 8.59 8.85 -9.18
C ASP A 36 9.18 7.66 -8.42
N TYR A 37 8.31 6.73 -8.00
CA TYR A 37 8.75 5.58 -7.21
C TYR A 37 9.86 4.78 -7.90
N THR A 38 9.88 4.75 -9.24
CA THR A 38 10.95 4.09 -9.99
C THR A 38 12.30 4.74 -9.69
N LYS A 39 12.39 6.07 -9.73
CA LYS A 39 13.60 6.82 -9.35
C LYS A 39 13.89 6.75 -7.86
N GLU A 40 12.89 6.97 -7.02
CA GLU A 40 13.03 7.05 -5.57
C GLU A 40 13.49 5.72 -4.97
N ARG A 41 12.98 4.60 -5.48
CA ARG A 41 13.38 3.25 -5.07
C ARG A 41 14.89 3.05 -5.15
N HIS A 42 15.56 3.59 -6.17
CA HIS A 42 17.01 3.43 -6.34
C HIS A 42 17.84 4.14 -5.26
N GLN A 43 17.30 5.16 -4.59
CA GLN A 43 18.03 5.93 -3.57
C GLN A 43 18.32 5.12 -2.31
N TRP A 44 17.48 4.14 -1.99
CA TRP A 44 17.59 3.33 -0.78
C TRP A 44 17.72 1.83 -1.08
N LEU A 45 16.97 1.28 -2.06
CA LEU A 45 16.95 -0.17 -2.29
C LEU A 45 18.30 -0.69 -2.79
N ASN A 46 19.00 0.08 -3.63
CA ASN A 46 20.32 -0.31 -4.15
C ASN A 46 21.39 -0.44 -3.05
N LYS A 47 21.14 0.12 -1.86
CA LYS A 47 22.04 0.04 -0.71
C LYS A 47 21.77 -1.19 0.17
N LEU A 48 20.64 -1.87 -0.04
CA LEU A 48 20.24 -3.04 0.73
C LEU A 48 20.74 -4.31 0.06
N THR A 49 21.28 -5.19 0.88
CA THR A 49 21.69 -6.54 0.48
C THR A 49 20.64 -7.57 0.88
N ILE A 50 20.75 -8.76 0.29
CA ILE A 50 19.92 -9.90 0.72
C ILE A 50 20.19 -10.29 2.17
N ASP A 51 21.39 -10.04 2.68
CA ASP A 51 21.76 -10.35 4.06
C ASP A 51 21.15 -9.34 5.04
N ASP A 52 21.03 -8.06 4.67
CA ASP A 52 20.27 -7.06 5.44
C ASP A 52 18.82 -7.51 5.62
N PHE A 53 18.20 -7.99 4.54
CA PHE A 53 16.84 -8.52 4.60
C PHE A 53 16.73 -9.76 5.49
N ARG A 54 17.66 -10.72 5.39
CA ARG A 54 17.69 -11.91 6.24
C ARG A 54 17.83 -11.56 7.71
N ASN A 55 18.66 -10.56 8.04
CA ASN A 55 18.85 -10.10 9.40
C ASN A 55 17.58 -9.43 9.95
N TYR A 56 16.92 -8.59 9.15
CA TYR A 56 15.63 -7.98 9.51
C TYR A 56 14.56 -9.03 9.85
N VAL A 57 14.40 -10.05 8.99
CA VAL A 57 13.41 -11.12 9.20
C VAL A 57 13.73 -11.95 10.46
N LYS A 58 15.01 -12.20 10.74
CA LYS A 58 15.42 -12.90 11.97
C LYS A 58 15.08 -12.09 13.22
N GLN A 59 15.38 -10.79 13.24
CA GLN A 59 15.07 -9.90 14.37
C GLN A 59 13.55 -9.83 14.61
N LYS A 60 12.76 -9.72 13.54
CA LYS A 60 11.28 -9.72 13.59
C LYS A 60 10.63 -11.00 14.12
N LYS A 61 11.34 -12.14 14.11
CA LYS A 61 10.84 -13.42 14.66
C LYS A 61 11.16 -13.60 16.15
N VAL A 62 12.00 -12.73 16.71
CA VAL A 62 12.44 -12.77 18.11
C VAL A 62 11.59 -11.84 19.00
N GLU A 63 10.76 -10.98 18.39
CA GLU A 63 9.67 -10.22 19.02
C GLU A 63 8.32 -10.93 18.83
#